data_AF-A0A5R2N023-F1
#
_entry.id   AF-A0A5R2N023-F1
#
_cell.length_a   1.000
_cell.length_b   1.000
_cell.length_c   1.000
_cell.angle_alpha   90.00
_cell.angle_beta   90.00
_cell.angle_gamma   90.00
#
_symmetry.space_group_name_H-M   'P 1'
#
loop_
_entity.id
_entity.type
_entity.pdbx_description
1 polymer ?
#
loop_
_entity_poly.entity_id
_entity_poly.type
_entity_poly.pdbx_seq_one_letter_code
_entity_poly.pdbx_strand_id
1 'polypeptide(L)'
;NTTIIRSNYLYDESAGIYDHALKLWDGLSQELNYNVMYSARGVMMLAHNVHDIQVLKRHVHANRLNGIDNEWLTPEQAKEFCPPLNTSRDARYPVVGAALQRRGGTARHDAVAWGYARGASARGVHISQHCEVTG
;
A
#
# COMPACT_ATOMS: atom_id res chain seq x y z
N ASN A 1 -0.15 -1.94 12.38
CA ASN A 1 0.41 -1.88 11.01
C ASN A 1 0.81 -3.30 10.63
N THR A 2 0.78 -3.66 9.36
CA THR A 2 1.33 -4.93 8.85
C THR A 2 2.30 -4.61 7.72
N THR A 3 2.93 -3.44 7.82
CA THR A 3 3.85 -2.83 6.85
C THR A 3 3.28 -2.47 5.46
N ILE A 4 2.01 -2.76 5.16
CA ILE A 4 1.41 -2.49 3.83
C ILE A 4 1.38 -0.98 3.50
N ILE A 5 1.85 -0.64 2.31
CA ILE A 5 1.87 0.72 1.73
C ILE A 5 1.11 0.67 0.39
N ARG A 6 0.15 1.58 0.17
CA ARG A 6 -0.69 1.65 -1.05
C ARG A 6 -1.47 2.96 -1.14
N SER A 7 -1.99 3.28 -2.33
CA SER A 7 -2.84 4.47 -2.58
C SER A 7 -4.16 4.20 -3.34
N ASN A 8 -4.50 2.94 -3.62
CA ASN A 8 -5.73 2.53 -4.32
C ASN A 8 -7.03 2.67 -3.49
N TYR A 9 -7.38 3.89 -3.07
CA TYR A 9 -8.60 4.23 -2.33
C TYR A 9 -9.70 4.76 -3.27
N LEU A 10 -10.97 4.71 -2.83
CA LEU A 10 -12.12 5.06 -3.68
C LEU A 10 -12.37 6.55 -3.84
N TYR A 11 -12.39 7.28 -2.72
CA TYR A 11 -12.75 8.70 -2.69
C TYR A 11 -11.59 9.57 -3.18
N ASP A 12 -11.88 10.64 -3.89
CA ASP A 12 -10.88 11.52 -4.51
C ASP A 12 -9.92 12.11 -3.45
N GLU A 13 -10.45 12.51 -2.30
CA GLU A 13 -9.66 13.07 -1.19
C GLU A 13 -8.71 12.02 -0.60
N SER A 14 -9.18 10.77 -0.50
CA SER A 14 -8.37 9.65 -0.02
C SER A 14 -7.30 9.28 -1.04
N ALA A 15 -7.67 9.15 -2.31
CA ALA A 15 -6.75 8.92 -3.40
C ALA A 15 -5.64 9.98 -3.43
N GLY A 16 -6.01 11.26 -3.29
CA GLY A 16 -5.08 12.39 -3.27
C GLY A 16 -4.05 12.30 -2.14
N ILE A 17 -4.49 12.17 -0.88
CA ILE A 17 -3.56 12.12 0.26
C ILE A 17 -2.68 10.87 0.23
N TYR A 18 -3.23 9.70 -0.09
CA TYR A 18 -2.46 8.46 -0.07
C TYR A 18 -1.53 8.33 -1.27
N ASP A 19 -1.87 8.84 -2.45
CA ASP A 19 -0.96 8.81 -3.60
C ASP A 19 0.17 9.84 -3.46
N HIS A 20 -0.12 11.00 -2.87
CA HIS A 20 0.93 11.92 -2.46
C HIS A 20 1.91 11.24 -1.50
N ALA A 21 1.41 10.56 -0.46
CA ALA A 21 2.24 9.79 0.46
C ALA A 21 3.02 8.68 -0.26
N LEU A 22 2.40 7.95 -1.19
CA LEU A 22 3.06 6.88 -1.97
C LEU A 22 4.25 7.41 -2.79
N LYS A 23 4.11 8.58 -3.42
CA LYS A 23 5.19 9.24 -4.18
C LYS A 23 6.40 9.59 -3.32
N LEU A 24 6.20 9.94 -2.04
CA LEU A 24 7.31 10.22 -1.13
C LEU A 24 8.15 8.97 -0.82
N TRP A 25 7.56 7.77 -0.86
CA TRP A 25 8.28 6.52 -0.55
C TRP A 25 9.42 6.20 -1.51
N ASP A 26 9.31 6.59 -2.79
CA ASP A 26 10.30 6.25 -3.83
C ASP A 26 11.69 6.87 -3.55
N GLY A 27 11.76 8.03 -2.89
CA GLY A 27 13.00 8.74 -2.53
C GLY A 27 13.34 8.74 -1.04
N LEU A 28 12.46 8.18 -0.20
CA LEU A 28 12.54 8.39 1.26
C LEU A 28 13.83 7.88 1.89
N SER A 29 14.39 6.77 1.40
CA SER A 29 15.64 6.23 1.95
C SER A 29 16.82 7.17 1.75
N GLN A 30 16.86 7.84 0.59
CA GLN A 30 17.89 8.79 0.21
C GLN A 30 17.74 10.08 1.01
N GLU A 31 16.51 10.59 1.13
CA GLU A 31 16.22 11.80 1.91
C GLU A 31 16.54 11.66 3.41
N LEU A 32 16.27 10.49 3.98
CA LEU A 32 16.60 10.18 5.38
C LEU A 32 18.05 9.70 5.55
N ASN A 33 18.77 9.45 4.45
CA ASN A 33 20.06 8.78 4.43
C ASN A 33 20.05 7.53 5.35
N TYR A 34 18.99 6.72 5.22
CA TYR A 34 18.70 5.55 6.03
C TYR A 34 17.84 4.59 5.23
N ASN A 35 18.25 3.33 5.11
CA ASN A 35 17.49 2.34 4.34
C ASN A 35 16.21 1.95 5.08
N VAL A 36 15.06 2.48 4.64
CA VAL A 36 13.75 2.15 5.23
C VAL A 36 13.18 0.82 4.73
N MET A 37 13.91 0.13 3.84
CA MET A 37 13.54 -1.16 3.25
C MET A 37 12.20 -1.12 2.51
N TYR A 38 11.87 0.02 1.88
CA TYR A 38 10.69 0.13 1.03
C TYR A 38 10.84 -0.80 -0.17
N SER A 39 9.79 -1.58 -0.43
CA SER A 39 9.74 -2.55 -1.51
C SER A 39 8.35 -2.50 -2.15
N ALA A 40 8.28 -1.87 -3.31
CA ALA A 40 7.11 -1.83 -4.19
C ALA A 40 6.90 -3.22 -4.85
N ARG A 41 6.24 -4.12 -4.12
CA ARG A 41 6.00 -5.51 -4.52
C ARG A 41 4.54 -5.83 -4.84
N GLY A 42 3.75 -4.78 -5.04
CA GLY A 42 2.32 -4.80 -5.28
C GLY A 42 1.47 -5.05 -4.03
N VAL A 43 0.19 -4.68 -4.14
CA VAL A 43 -0.88 -5.09 -3.21
C VAL A 43 -2.08 -5.55 -4.02
N MET A 44 -2.54 -6.78 -3.76
CA MET A 44 -3.64 -7.40 -4.48
C MET A 44 -4.85 -7.57 -3.55
N MET A 45 -6.00 -7.04 -3.96
CA MET A 45 -7.29 -7.22 -3.27
C MET A 45 -8.14 -8.22 -4.04
N LEU A 46 -8.43 -9.36 -3.43
CA LEU A 46 -9.15 -10.47 -4.06
C LEU A 46 -10.66 -10.21 -4.09
N ALA A 47 -11.30 -10.62 -5.19
CA ALA A 47 -12.74 -10.70 -5.33
C ALA A 47 -13.21 -12.14 -5.21
N HIS A 48 -14.29 -12.37 -4.45
CA HIS A 48 -14.85 -13.70 -4.20
C HIS A 48 -16.33 -13.83 -4.60
N ASN A 49 -16.97 -12.73 -4.98
CA ASN A 49 -18.36 -12.69 -5.40
C ASN A 49 -18.63 -11.52 -6.37
N VAL A 50 -19.86 -11.43 -6.90
CA VAL A 50 -20.27 -10.39 -7.86
C VAL A 50 -20.17 -8.97 -7.26
N HIS A 51 -20.49 -8.81 -5.97
CA HIS A 51 -20.40 -7.52 -5.30
C HIS A 51 -18.94 -7.04 -5.19
N ASP A 52 -18.01 -7.92 -4.83
CA ASP A 52 -16.58 -7.58 -4.79
C ASP A 52 -16.08 -7.13 -6.17
N ILE A 53 -16.48 -7.81 -7.25
CA ILE A 53 -16.14 -7.41 -8.62
C ILE A 53 -16.62 -5.98 -8.91
N GLN A 54 -17.88 -5.68 -8.57
CA GLN A 54 -18.46 -4.36 -8.81
C GLN A 54 -17.72 -3.26 -8.01
N VAL A 55 -17.46 -3.50 -6.73
CA VAL A 55 -16.77 -2.54 -5.86
C VAL A 55 -15.32 -2.33 -6.31
N LEU A 56 -14.59 -3.39 -6.61
CA LEU A 56 -13.19 -3.29 -7.01
C LEU A 56 -13.04 -2.68 -8.40
N LYS A 57 -13.93 -2.98 -9.35
CA LYS A 57 -13.94 -2.28 -10.65
C LYS A 57 -14.29 -0.80 -10.49
N ARG A 58 -15.21 -0.44 -9.58
CA ARG A 58 -15.46 0.97 -9.24
C ARG A 58 -14.19 1.66 -8.73
N HIS A 59 -13.41 1.01 -7.85
CA HIS A 59 -12.12 1.54 -7.39
C HIS A 59 -11.13 1.69 -8.53
N VAL A 60 -10.95 0.65 -9.36
CA VAL A 60 -10.04 0.69 -10.53
C VAL A 60 -10.36 1.86 -11.45
N HIS A 61 -11.64 2.09 -11.76
CA HIS A 61 -12.06 3.20 -12.62
C HIS A 61 -11.85 4.57 -11.95
N ALA A 62 -12.20 4.72 -10.66
CA ALA A 62 -11.96 5.96 -9.91
C ALA A 62 -10.46 6.27 -9.76
N ASN A 63 -9.63 5.27 -9.48
CA ASN A 63 -8.18 5.41 -9.40
C ASN A 63 -7.58 5.86 -10.72
N ARG A 64 -8.04 5.31 -11.84
CA ARG A 64 -7.59 5.75 -13.18
C ARG A 64 -7.89 7.23 -13.42
N LEU A 65 -9.07 7.71 -13.03
CA LEU A 65 -9.43 9.13 -13.15
C LEU A 65 -8.59 10.04 -12.24
N ASN A 66 -8.12 9.51 -11.10
CA ASN A 66 -7.22 10.18 -10.17
C ASN A 66 -5.72 10.00 -10.50
N GLY A 67 -5.37 9.38 -11.64
CA GLY A 67 -3.98 9.16 -12.03
C GLY A 67 -3.23 8.08 -11.22
N ILE A 68 -3.96 7.21 -10.53
CA ILE A 68 -3.41 6.12 -9.72
C ILE A 68 -3.45 4.81 -10.51
N ASP A 69 -2.33 4.07 -10.50
CA ASP A 69 -2.21 2.75 -11.10
C ASP A 69 -2.97 1.71 -10.26
N ASN A 70 -4.11 1.23 -10.77
CA ASN A 70 -4.83 0.10 -10.20
C ASN A 70 -5.45 -0.68 -11.36
N GLU A 71 -5.14 -1.98 -11.46
CA GLU A 71 -5.57 -2.82 -12.57
C GLU A 71 -6.49 -3.94 -12.09
N TRP A 72 -7.44 -4.32 -12.95
CA TRP A 72 -8.28 -5.49 -12.72
C TRP A 72 -7.60 -6.73 -13.31
N LEU A 73 -7.55 -7.82 -12.55
CA LEU A 73 -6.99 -9.11 -12.94
C LEU A 73 -8.06 -10.19 -12.96
N THR A 74 -7.95 -11.12 -13.91
CA THR A 74 -8.64 -12.43 -13.84
C THR A 74 -8.01 -13.31 -12.75
N PRO A 75 -8.67 -14.40 -12.32
CA PRO A 75 -8.05 -15.37 -11.40
C PRO A 75 -6.71 -15.91 -11.90
N GLU A 76 -6.58 -16.17 -13.20
CA GLU A 76 -5.35 -16.68 -13.83
C GLU A 76 -4.23 -15.65 -13.74
N GLN A 77 -4.52 -14.37 -14.02
CA GLN A 77 -3.56 -13.28 -13.90
C GLN A 77 -3.17 -13.03 -12.43
N ALA A 78 -4.12 -13.17 -11.49
CA ALA A 78 -3.84 -13.08 -10.06
C ALA A 78 -2.91 -14.22 -9.58
N LYS A 79 -3.09 -15.44 -10.10
CA LYS A 79 -2.22 -16.59 -9.86
C LYS A 79 -0.83 -16.41 -10.46
N GLU A 80 -0.74 -15.82 -11.66
CA GLU A 80 0.54 -15.48 -12.28
C GLU A 80 1.31 -14.45 -11.44
N PHE A 81 0.62 -13.42 -10.95
CA PHE A 81 1.22 -12.41 -10.07
C PHE A 81 1.63 -12.97 -8.70
N CYS A 82 0.81 -13.86 -8.11
CA CYS A 82 1.07 -14.50 -6.84
C CYS A 82 0.96 -16.03 -6.97
N PRO A 83 2.04 -16.72 -7.40
CA PRO A 83 2.02 -18.17 -7.63
C PRO A 83 1.54 -19.02 -6.43
N PRO A 84 1.76 -18.64 -5.16
CA PRO A 84 1.18 -19.36 -4.02
C PRO A 84 -0.34 -19.26 -3.86
N LEU A 85 -1.02 -18.31 -4.52
CA LEU A 85 -2.47 -18.09 -4.37
C LEU A 85 -3.27 -19.33 -4.82
N ASN A 86 -4.23 -19.80 -4.03
CA ASN A 86 -5.16 -20.85 -4.48
C ASN A 86 -6.33 -20.23 -5.26
N THR A 87 -6.47 -20.57 -6.54
CA THR A 87 -7.56 -20.12 -7.42
C THR A 87 -8.52 -21.25 -7.82
N SER A 88 -8.46 -22.38 -7.11
CA SER A 88 -9.33 -23.52 -7.35
C SER A 88 -10.80 -23.18 -7.08
N ARG A 89 -11.70 -23.82 -7.85
CA ARG A 89 -13.17 -23.64 -7.75
C ARG A 89 -13.81 -24.42 -6.60
N ASP A 90 -13.05 -25.29 -5.93
CA ASP A 90 -13.50 -26.09 -4.79
C ASP A 90 -13.55 -25.31 -3.47
N ALA A 91 -12.89 -24.15 -3.40
CA ALA A 91 -12.96 -23.27 -2.24
C ALA A 91 -14.41 -22.82 -1.97
N ARG A 92 -14.74 -22.62 -0.69
CA ARG A 92 -16.07 -22.14 -0.27
C ARG A 92 -16.51 -20.86 -1.00
N TYR A 93 -15.54 -19.98 -1.27
CA TYR A 93 -15.68 -18.75 -2.05
C TYR A 93 -14.48 -18.60 -3.00
N PRO A 94 -14.57 -19.14 -4.22
CA PRO A 94 -13.47 -19.10 -5.18
C PRO A 94 -13.05 -17.67 -5.51
N VAL A 95 -11.77 -17.46 -5.83
CA VAL A 95 -11.30 -16.18 -6.38
C VAL A 95 -11.90 -16.00 -7.78
N VAL A 96 -12.64 -14.91 -7.97
CA VAL A 96 -13.29 -14.57 -9.26
C VAL A 96 -12.63 -13.38 -9.97
N GLY A 97 -11.60 -12.81 -9.35
CA GLY A 97 -10.74 -11.75 -9.90
C GLY A 97 -10.00 -11.01 -8.79
N ALA A 98 -9.27 -9.95 -9.14
CA ALA A 98 -8.58 -9.12 -8.17
C ALA A 98 -8.33 -7.70 -8.69
N ALA A 99 -8.15 -6.74 -7.78
CA ALA A 99 -7.55 -5.45 -8.10
C ALA A 99 -6.09 -5.44 -7.63
N LEU A 100 -5.15 -5.01 -8.48
CA LEU A 100 -3.73 -4.93 -8.18
C LEU A 100 -3.22 -3.49 -8.35
N GLN A 101 -2.58 -2.96 -7.31
CA GLN A 101 -1.74 -1.77 -7.43
C GLN A 101 -0.28 -2.19 -7.35
N ARG A 102 0.48 -2.01 -8.42
CA ARG A 102 1.86 -2.50 -8.54
C ARG A 102 2.85 -1.69 -7.71
N ARG A 103 2.63 -0.37 -7.59
CA ARG A 103 3.41 0.51 -6.70
C ARG A 103 3.13 0.28 -5.20
N GLY A 104 2.09 -0.50 -4.87
CA GLY A 104 1.86 -0.96 -3.51
C GLY A 104 3.02 -1.81 -3.00
N GLY A 105 3.15 -1.98 -1.69
CA GLY A 105 4.31 -2.68 -1.14
C GLY A 105 4.39 -2.74 0.37
N THR A 106 5.62 -2.84 0.86
CA THR A 106 5.95 -2.94 2.29
C THR A 106 7.21 -2.15 2.63
N ALA A 107 7.37 -1.76 3.89
CA ALA A 107 8.60 -1.23 4.45
C ALA A 107 8.78 -1.72 5.90
N ARG A 108 10.01 -1.75 6.41
CA ARG A 108 10.24 -2.09 7.83
C ARG A 108 9.86 -0.90 8.71
N HIS A 109 8.74 -1.00 9.43
CA HIS A 109 8.18 0.11 10.19
C HIS A 109 9.17 0.74 11.18
N ASP A 110 9.99 -0.06 11.87
CA ASP A 110 10.99 0.47 12.82
C ASP A 110 12.06 1.29 12.10
N ALA A 111 12.53 0.82 10.94
CA ALA A 111 13.51 1.53 10.12
C ALA A 111 12.99 2.89 9.65
N VAL A 112 11.69 2.97 9.33
CA VAL A 112 11.02 4.23 8.98
C VAL A 112 11.01 5.17 10.17
N ALA A 113 10.56 4.71 11.35
CA ALA A 113 10.51 5.52 12.57
C ALA A 113 11.91 6.03 12.97
N TRP A 114 12.93 5.17 12.94
CA TRP A 114 14.31 5.54 13.24
C TRP A 114 14.91 6.46 12.20
N GLY A 115 14.62 6.25 10.91
CA GLY A 115 15.06 7.14 9.82
C GLY A 115 14.54 8.56 10.01
N TYR A 116 13.24 8.71 10.29
CA TYR A 116 12.64 10.01 10.61
C TYR A 116 13.20 10.61 11.90
N ALA A 117 13.32 9.83 12.98
CA ALA A 117 13.89 10.30 14.25
C ALA A 117 15.33 10.84 14.07
N ARG A 118 16.16 10.11 13.32
CA ARG A 118 17.51 10.55 12.95
C ARG A 118 17.47 11.85 12.14
N GLY A 119 16.64 11.91 11.10
CA GLY A 119 16.52 13.08 10.24
C GLY A 119 16.00 14.33 10.97
N ALA A 120 15.09 14.16 11.93
CA ALA A 120 14.57 15.23 12.77
C ALA A 120 15.62 15.72 13.77
N SER A 121 16.29 14.80 14.48
CA SER A 121 17.35 15.13 15.44
C SER A 121 18.53 15.87 14.77
N ALA A 122 18.94 15.45 13.57
CA ALA A 122 19.98 16.14 12.79
C ALA A 122 19.60 17.58 12.40
N ARG A 123 18.31 17.93 12.42
CA ARG A 123 17.78 19.28 12.17
C ARG A 123 17.48 20.07 13.45
N GLY A 124 17.90 19.57 14.61
CA GLY A 124 17.76 20.25 15.90
C GLY A 124 16.48 19.92 16.67
N VAL A 125 15.67 18.95 16.23
CA VAL A 125 14.49 18.51 17.00
C VAL A 125 14.94 17.71 18.23
N HIS A 126 14.41 18.07 19.40
CA HIS A 126 14.62 17.33 20.64
C HIS A 126 13.62 16.19 20.77
N ILE A 127 14.11 14.95 20.88
CA ILE A 127 13.27 13.76 21.07
C ILE A 127 13.38 13.33 22.53
N SER A 128 12.36 13.67 23.34
CA SER A 128 12.28 13.30 24.75
C SER A 128 11.42 12.04 24.90
N GLN A 129 12.04 10.94 25.36
CA GLN A 129 11.34 9.69 25.64
C GLN A 129 11.02 9.61 27.14
N HIS A 130 10.10 8.71 27.52
CA HIS A 130 9.65 8.58 28.93
C HIS A 130 9.16 9.91 29.54
N CYS A 131 8.56 10.78 28.71
CA CYS A 131 8.10 12.11 29.06
C CYS A 131 6.59 12.20 28.81
N GLU A 132 5.80 11.78 29.80
CA GLU A 132 4.33 11.86 29.73
C GLU A 132 3.87 13.31 29.89
N VAL A 133 2.90 13.74 29.07
CA VAL A 133 2.27 15.06 29.18
C VAL A 133 1.14 14.99 30.19
N THR A 134 1.20 15.78 31.27
CA THR A 134 0.25 15.70 32.40
C THR A 134 -0.74 16.86 32.51
N GLY A 135 -0.67 17.86 31.63
CA GLY A 135 -1.51 19.07 31.64
C GLY A 135 -0.82 20.28 31.05
#